data_AF-A0AB74D577-F1
#
_entry.id   AF-A0AB74D577-F1
#
_cell.length_a   1.000
_cell.length_b   1.000
_cell.length_c   1.000
_cell.angle_alpha   90.00
_cell.angle_beta   90.00
_cell.angle_gamma   90.00
#
_symmetry.space_group_name_H-M   'P 1'
#
loop_
_entity.id
_entity.type
_entity.pdbx_description
1 polymer ?
#
loop_
_entity_poly.entity_id
_entity_poly.type
_entity_poly.pdbx_seq_one_letter_code
_entity_poly.pdbx_strand_id
1 'polypeptide(L)'
;MKSIIASTSFVAALAFASVPATAETPAAGDAPQQSCAIATVTGVGGSAQSLREYLATPEKYRYLADNPLNCKVSEDSRTSGCTGVTYLRHERVSVYDDSDAQTLVVVARVELERGTYPVIISVPRKDVQCVK
;
A
#
# COMPACT_ATOMS: atom_id res chain seq x y z
N MET A 1 31.02 63.43 -33.81
CA MET A 1 30.30 62.28 -34.41
C MET A 1 31.06 60.99 -34.14
N LYS A 2 30.60 60.14 -33.22
CA LYS A 2 30.64 58.67 -33.33
C LYS A 2 29.88 58.05 -32.13
N SER A 3 28.89 57.21 -32.42
CA SER A 3 28.10 56.44 -31.45
C SER A 3 28.72 55.06 -31.27
N ILE A 4 28.78 54.53 -30.04
CA ILE A 4 29.00 53.10 -29.73
C ILE A 4 28.19 52.77 -28.46
N ILE A 5 26.97 52.23 -28.61
CA ILE A 5 26.55 50.84 -28.38
C ILE A 5 26.59 50.40 -26.89
N ALA A 6 25.37 50.28 -26.36
CA ALA A 6 24.81 49.24 -25.49
C ALA A 6 25.74 48.32 -24.68
N SER A 7 25.40 48.15 -23.40
CA SER A 7 25.23 46.83 -22.75
C SER A 7 24.58 47.01 -21.38
N THR A 8 23.29 46.67 -21.33
CA THR A 8 22.52 46.47 -20.09
C THR A 8 22.98 45.19 -19.41
N SER A 9 23.50 45.30 -18.18
CA SER A 9 23.77 44.13 -17.32
C SER A 9 23.04 44.33 -16.00
N PHE A 10 21.81 43.82 -15.92
CA PHE A 10 21.06 43.73 -14.66
C PHE A 10 21.34 42.34 -14.11
N VAL A 11 22.31 42.22 -13.19
CA VAL A 11 22.56 40.97 -12.47
C VAL A 11 21.58 40.91 -11.31
N ALA A 12 20.44 40.27 -11.53
CA ALA A 12 19.54 39.88 -10.45
C ALA A 12 20.14 38.65 -9.76
N ALA A 13 20.77 38.86 -8.60
CA ALA A 13 21.15 37.77 -7.71
C ALA A 13 19.88 37.19 -7.08
N LEU A 14 19.36 36.10 -7.66
CA LEU A 14 18.34 35.28 -7.02
C LEU A 14 19.01 34.46 -5.91
N ALA A 15 18.95 34.98 -4.68
CA ALA A 15 19.20 34.17 -3.51
C ALA A 15 18.02 33.20 -3.33
N PHE A 16 18.18 31.95 -3.76
CA PHE A 16 17.28 30.88 -3.36
C PHE A 16 17.52 30.60 -1.88
N ALA A 17 16.69 31.19 -1.02
CA ALA A 17 16.58 30.72 0.36
C ALA A 17 15.93 29.33 0.31
N SER A 18 16.75 28.27 0.34
CA SER A 18 16.27 26.94 0.66
C SER A 18 15.87 26.93 2.13
N VAL A 19 14.60 27.24 2.42
CA VAL A 19 13.99 26.89 3.70
C VAL A 19 14.11 25.37 3.80
N PRO A 20 14.85 24.81 4.77
CA PRO A 20 14.66 23.41 5.07
C PRO A 20 13.20 23.26 5.48
N ALA A 21 12.46 22.43 4.75
CA ALA A 21 11.18 21.95 5.24
C ALA A 21 11.48 21.16 6.51
N THR A 22 11.38 21.81 7.66
CA THR A 22 11.34 21.14 8.95
C THR A 22 10.02 20.37 8.96
N ALA A 23 10.09 19.08 8.68
CA ALA A 23 8.99 18.18 8.98
C ALA A 23 8.81 18.21 10.50
N GLU A 24 7.81 18.96 10.96
CA GLU A 24 7.33 18.91 12.33
C GLU A 24 6.87 17.47 12.59
N THR A 25 7.77 16.68 13.18
CA THR A 25 7.39 15.38 13.74
C THR A 25 6.60 15.71 14.99
N PRO A 26 5.32 15.29 15.12
CA PRO A 26 4.53 15.57 16.30
C PRO A 26 5.29 15.13 17.55
N ALA A 27 5.53 16.08 18.44
CA ALA A 27 6.14 15.82 19.73
C ALA A 27 5.25 14.86 20.53
N ALA A 28 5.89 13.79 21.03
CA ALA A 28 5.43 12.79 21.98
C ALA A 28 4.06 13.07 22.65
N GLY A 29 3.08 12.25 22.31
CA GLY A 29 1.74 12.29 22.91
C GLY A 29 0.88 11.04 22.70
N ASP A 30 1.15 10.24 21.66
CA ASP A 30 0.56 8.91 21.50
C ASP A 30 1.66 7.85 21.64
N ALA A 31 1.40 6.80 22.41
CA ALA A 31 2.25 5.63 22.42
C ALA A 31 2.52 5.22 20.96
N PRO A 32 3.78 4.96 20.55
CA PRO A 32 4.05 4.57 19.18
C PRO A 32 3.23 3.31 18.92
N GLN A 33 2.24 3.42 18.04
CA GLN A 33 1.49 2.28 17.53
C GLN A 33 2.56 1.33 17.00
N GLN A 34 2.81 0.24 17.72
CA GLN A 34 3.91 -0.67 17.40
C GLN A 34 3.71 -1.12 15.95
N SER A 35 4.59 -0.67 15.06
CA SER A 35 4.43 -0.92 13.63
C SER A 35 4.48 -2.42 13.41
N CYS A 36 3.41 -2.96 12.85
CA CYS A 36 3.24 -4.41 12.71
C CYS A 36 4.04 -4.89 11.50
N ALA A 37 5.37 -5.02 11.56
CA ALA A 37 6.16 -5.31 10.35
C ALA A 37 5.85 -6.67 9.71
N ILE A 38 5.62 -7.69 10.55
CA ILE A 38 5.28 -9.05 10.14
C ILE A 38 4.03 -9.49 10.89
N ALA A 39 3.13 -10.17 10.20
CA ALA A 39 1.92 -10.70 10.80
C ALA A 39 1.59 -12.10 10.30
N THR A 40 0.78 -12.82 11.06
CA THR A 40 0.10 -14.02 10.62
C THR A 40 -1.36 -13.67 10.34
N VAL A 41 -1.88 -14.05 9.18
CA VAL A 41 -3.26 -13.78 8.76
C VAL A 41 -4.04 -15.07 8.64
N THR A 42 -5.22 -15.11 9.27
CA THR A 42 -6.18 -16.22 9.13
C THR A 42 -7.56 -15.62 8.84
N GLY A 43 -7.95 -15.62 7.57
CA GLY A 43 -9.17 -14.93 7.15
C GLY A 43 -9.21 -14.66 5.66
N VAL A 44 -10.11 -13.77 5.25
CA VAL A 44 -10.26 -13.39 3.84
C VAL A 44 -9.51 -12.09 3.57
N GLY A 45 -8.68 -12.09 2.53
CA GLY A 45 -8.03 -10.89 1.99
C GLY A 45 -8.36 -10.72 0.52
N GLY A 46 -8.12 -9.54 -0.03
CA GLY A 46 -8.32 -9.31 -1.45
C GLY A 46 -8.06 -7.88 -1.90
N SER A 47 -8.51 -7.54 -3.09
CA SER A 47 -8.54 -6.14 -3.50
C SER A 47 -9.40 -5.33 -2.53
N ALA A 48 -9.06 -4.07 -2.26
CA ALA A 48 -9.81 -3.25 -1.31
C ALA A 48 -11.31 -3.16 -1.66
N GLN A 49 -11.63 -3.10 -2.95
CA GLN A 49 -13.02 -3.10 -3.43
C GLN A 49 -13.70 -4.46 -3.20
N SER A 50 -13.12 -5.56 -3.68
CA SER A 50 -13.72 -6.89 -3.56
C SER A 50 -13.82 -7.35 -2.10
N LEU A 51 -12.88 -6.94 -1.25
CA LEU A 51 -12.96 -7.19 0.19
C LEU A 51 -14.18 -6.46 0.79
N ARG A 52 -14.42 -5.20 0.43
CA ARG A 52 -15.58 -4.45 0.91
C ARG A 52 -16.89 -5.10 0.49
N GLU A 53 -16.99 -5.52 -0.76
CA GLU A 53 -18.14 -6.26 -1.31
C GLU A 53 -18.34 -7.61 -0.60
N TYR A 54 -17.26 -8.37 -0.41
CA TYR A 54 -17.27 -9.59 0.39
C TYR A 54 -17.80 -9.33 1.79
N LEU A 55 -17.32 -8.29 2.48
CA LEU A 55 -17.73 -7.93 3.84
C LEU A 55 -19.19 -7.44 3.93
N ALA A 56 -19.74 -6.86 2.86
CA ALA A 56 -21.14 -6.45 2.79
C ALA A 56 -22.11 -7.61 2.42
N THR A 57 -21.62 -8.66 1.76
CA THR A 57 -22.45 -9.76 1.26
C THR A 57 -22.84 -10.74 2.38
N PRO A 58 -24.11 -11.17 2.52
CA PRO A 58 -24.48 -12.19 3.52
C PRO A 58 -23.95 -13.59 3.16
N GLU A 59 -23.95 -13.96 1.88
CA GLU A 59 -23.47 -15.26 1.38
C GLU A 59 -21.96 -15.29 1.15
N LYS A 60 -21.19 -15.22 2.24
CA LYS A 60 -19.72 -15.16 2.22
C LYS A 60 -19.07 -16.29 1.41
N TYR A 61 -19.52 -17.53 1.63
CA TYR A 61 -18.94 -18.71 0.98
C TYR A 61 -19.11 -18.68 -0.53
N ARG A 62 -20.28 -18.28 -1.02
CA ARG A 62 -20.53 -18.18 -2.45
C ARG A 62 -19.72 -17.06 -3.08
N TYR A 63 -19.66 -15.89 -2.44
CA TYR A 63 -18.84 -14.78 -2.93
C TYR A 63 -17.36 -15.18 -3.09
N LEU A 64 -16.79 -15.89 -2.10
CA LEU A 64 -15.41 -16.35 -2.16
C LEU A 64 -15.16 -17.32 -3.32
N ALA A 65 -16.10 -18.23 -3.60
CA ALA A 65 -16.01 -19.18 -4.70
C ALA A 65 -16.15 -18.51 -6.08
N ASP A 66 -17.07 -17.56 -6.19
CA ASP A 66 -17.41 -16.89 -7.46
C ASP A 66 -16.40 -15.78 -7.82
N ASN A 67 -15.67 -15.24 -6.84
CA ASN A 67 -14.76 -14.11 -7.02
C ASN A 67 -13.34 -14.44 -6.51
N PRO A 68 -12.67 -15.48 -7.05
CA PRO A 68 -11.31 -15.82 -6.64
C PRO A 68 -10.35 -14.67 -6.96
N LEU A 69 -9.31 -14.52 -6.13
CA LEU A 69 -8.29 -13.50 -6.35
C LEU A 69 -7.59 -13.72 -7.69
N ASN A 70 -7.61 -12.71 -8.55
CA ASN A 70 -6.90 -12.70 -9.81
C ASN A 70 -6.10 -11.40 -9.93
N CYS A 71 -4.90 -11.47 -10.49
CA CYS A 71 -4.01 -10.33 -10.68
C CYS A 71 -3.32 -10.42 -12.03
N LYS A 72 -3.03 -9.25 -12.62
CA LYS A 72 -2.15 -9.17 -13.78
C LYS A 72 -0.72 -9.40 -13.33
N VAL A 73 -0.05 -10.37 -13.93
CA VAL A 73 1.36 -10.69 -13.67
C VAL A 73 2.20 -10.23 -14.86
N SER A 74 3.15 -9.33 -14.61
CA SER A 74 4.14 -8.85 -15.59
C SER A 74 5.30 -9.84 -15.77
N GLU A 75 6.14 -9.58 -16.78
CA GLU A 75 7.29 -10.44 -17.10
C GLU A 75 8.30 -10.53 -15.95
N ASP A 76 8.45 -9.48 -15.15
CA ASP A 76 9.27 -9.44 -13.94
C ASP A 76 8.57 -10.00 -12.69
N SER A 77 7.46 -10.74 -12.87
CA SER A 77 6.69 -11.39 -11.81
C SER A 77 6.03 -10.45 -10.80
N ARG A 78 5.87 -9.16 -11.13
CA ARG A 78 5.10 -8.22 -10.31
C ARG A 78 3.62 -8.37 -10.58
N THR A 79 2.82 -8.30 -9.52
CA THR A 79 1.36 -8.37 -9.62
C THR A 79 0.76 -6.97 -9.58
N SER A 80 -0.25 -6.72 -10.40
CA SER A 80 -0.99 -5.45 -10.42
C SER A 80 -2.45 -5.66 -10.78
N GLY A 81 -3.28 -4.64 -10.54
CA GLY A 81 -4.70 -4.64 -10.94
C GLY A 81 -5.49 -5.83 -10.39
N CYS A 82 -5.21 -6.23 -9.14
CA CYS A 82 -5.84 -7.38 -8.53
C CYS A 82 -7.33 -7.16 -8.27
N THR A 83 -8.14 -8.19 -8.49
CA THR A 83 -9.57 -8.25 -8.22
C THR A 83 -9.92 -9.55 -7.50
N GLY A 84 -11.09 -9.59 -6.85
CA GLY A 84 -11.52 -10.76 -6.10
C GLY A 84 -10.91 -10.86 -4.71
N VAL A 85 -11.12 -12.03 -4.10
CA VAL A 85 -10.76 -12.35 -2.72
C VAL A 85 -10.14 -13.74 -2.63
N THR A 86 -9.35 -13.97 -1.60
CA THR A 86 -8.74 -15.27 -1.28
C THR A 86 -8.80 -15.52 0.21
N TYR A 87 -8.76 -16.79 0.60
CA TYR A 87 -8.69 -17.20 2.00
C TYR A 87 -7.25 -17.55 2.38
N LEU A 88 -6.72 -16.83 3.36
CA LEU A 88 -5.39 -17.00 3.91
C LEU A 88 -5.47 -17.95 5.11
N ARG A 89 -4.73 -19.06 5.04
CA ARG A 89 -4.73 -20.13 6.05
C ARG A 89 -3.49 -20.03 6.93
N HIS A 90 -3.53 -19.15 7.92
CA HIS A 90 -2.40 -18.95 8.83
C HIS A 90 -1.12 -18.50 8.09
N GLU A 91 -1.29 -17.61 7.12
CA GLU A 91 -0.22 -17.15 6.25
C GLU A 91 0.63 -16.10 6.96
N ARG A 92 1.95 -16.29 6.94
CA ARG A 92 2.90 -15.27 7.41
C ARG A 92 3.13 -14.25 6.29
N VAL A 93 2.80 -12.99 6.56
CA VAL A 93 2.81 -11.89 5.59
C VAL A 93 3.66 -10.73 6.10
N SER A 94 4.19 -9.95 5.17
CA SER A 94 4.78 -8.65 5.47
C SER A 94 3.69 -7.60 5.42
N VAL A 95 3.62 -6.71 6.42
CA VAL A 95 2.67 -5.61 6.38
C VAL A 95 3.26 -4.46 5.57
N TYR A 96 2.46 -3.95 4.65
CA TYR A 96 2.82 -2.86 3.76
C TYR A 96 2.29 -1.51 4.27
N ASP A 97 1.07 -1.49 4.79
CA ASP A 97 0.43 -0.30 5.38
C ASP A 97 -0.49 -0.72 6.54
N ASP A 98 -0.28 -0.08 7.69
CA ASP A 98 -1.05 -0.25 8.91
C ASP A 98 -1.68 1.04 9.44
N SER A 99 -1.97 2.00 8.56
CA SER A 99 -2.62 3.26 8.91
C SER A 99 -4.15 3.16 9.06
N ASP A 100 -4.83 2.33 8.29
CA ASP A 100 -6.30 2.22 8.30
C ASP A 100 -6.82 1.50 9.55
N ALA A 101 -7.84 2.01 10.23
CA ALA A 101 -8.31 1.46 11.50
C ALA A 101 -9.06 0.10 11.40
N GLN A 102 -9.50 -0.31 10.19
CA GLN A 102 -10.29 -1.52 10.01
C GLN A 102 -9.54 -2.62 9.26
N THR A 103 -8.58 -2.23 8.42
CA THR A 103 -7.85 -3.12 7.53
C THR A 103 -6.36 -2.88 7.61
N LEU A 104 -5.59 -3.86 7.14
CA LEU A 104 -4.17 -3.76 6.91
C LEU A 104 -3.90 -4.09 5.45
N VAL A 105 -2.93 -3.41 4.84
CA VAL A 105 -2.40 -3.81 3.54
C VAL A 105 -1.19 -4.70 3.77
N VAL A 106 -1.20 -5.89 3.17
CA VAL A 106 -0.16 -6.91 3.38
C VAL A 106 0.33 -7.46 2.05
N VAL A 107 1.56 -7.96 2.06
CA VAL A 107 2.15 -8.74 0.97
C VAL A 107 2.02 -10.21 1.32
N ALA A 108 1.10 -10.91 0.64
CA ALA A 108 0.86 -12.33 0.80
C ALA A 108 1.33 -13.10 -0.44
N ARG A 109 1.84 -14.32 -0.26
CA ARG A 109 2.10 -15.22 -1.38
C ARG A 109 0.82 -15.96 -1.71
N VAL A 110 0.29 -15.73 -2.92
CA VAL A 110 -0.99 -16.32 -3.35
C VAL A 110 -0.77 -17.10 -4.63
N GLU A 111 -1.43 -18.25 -4.73
CA GLU A 111 -1.46 -19.06 -5.94
C GLU A 111 -2.39 -18.40 -6.97
N LEU A 112 -1.83 -18.11 -8.14
CA LEU A 112 -2.51 -17.61 -9.33
C LEU A 112 -2.31 -18.62 -10.47
N GLU A 113 -2.95 -18.39 -11.61
CA GLU A 113 -2.96 -19.34 -12.75
C GLU A 113 -1.57 -19.84 -13.20
N ARG A 114 -0.53 -19.01 -13.07
CA ARG A 114 0.83 -19.31 -13.56
C ARG A 114 1.84 -19.59 -12.46
N GLY A 115 1.38 -19.72 -11.21
CA GLY A 115 2.22 -20.02 -10.04
C GLY A 115 1.92 -19.13 -8.85
N THR A 116 2.82 -19.15 -7.87
CA THR A 116 2.67 -18.38 -6.63
C THR A 116 3.40 -17.04 -6.73
N TYR A 117 2.68 -15.95 -6.50
CA TYR A 117 3.23 -14.59 -6.61
C TYR A 117 3.02 -13.80 -5.31
N PRO A 118 3.92 -12.85 -4.99
CA PRO A 118 3.68 -11.89 -3.93
C PRO A 118 2.63 -10.88 -4.38
N VAL A 119 1.50 -10.81 -3.68
CA VAL A 119 0.38 -9.93 -3.98
C VAL A 119 0.14 -8.95 -2.82
N ILE A 120 -0.05 -7.68 -3.16
CA ILE A 120 -0.48 -6.64 -2.21
C ILE A 120 -2.01 -6.70 -2.11
N ILE A 121 -2.52 -7.07 -0.93
CA ILE A 121 -3.96 -7.21 -0.66
C ILE A 121 -4.33 -6.55 0.66
N SER A 122 -5.60 -6.15 0.78
CA SER A 122 -6.17 -5.71 2.05
C SER A 122 -6.70 -6.91 2.84
N VAL A 123 -6.55 -6.87 4.16
CA VAL A 123 -7.08 -7.88 5.09
C VAL A 123 -7.75 -7.18 6.29
N PRO A 124 -8.84 -7.71 6.87
CA PRO A 124 -9.44 -7.16 8.08
C PRO A 124 -8.49 -7.27 9.27
N ARG A 125 -8.33 -6.21 10.08
CA ARG A 125 -7.47 -6.24 11.28
C ARG A 125 -7.80 -7.36 12.25
N LYS A 126 -9.08 -7.68 12.40
CA LYS A 126 -9.54 -8.78 13.26
C LYS A 126 -8.98 -10.16 12.88
N ASP A 127 -8.54 -10.32 11.63
CA ASP A 127 -8.00 -11.56 11.07
C ASP A 127 -6.47 -11.60 11.11
N VAL A 128 -5.83 -10.57 11.69
CA VAL A 128 -4.38 -10.40 11.73
C VAL A 128 -3.83 -10.53 13.15
N GLN A 129 -2.72 -11.25 13.28
CA GLN A 129 -1.94 -11.36 14.50
C GLN A 129 -0.51 -10.88 14.23
N CYS A 130 -0.13 -9.74 14.79
CA CYS A 130 1.24 -9.22 14.64
C CYS A 130 2.23 -10.17 15.33
N VAL A 131 3.28 -10.53 14.61
CA VAL A 131 4.39 -11.31 15.16
C VAL A 131 5.27 -10.35 15.97
N LYS A 132 5.57 -10.74 17.21
CA LYS A 132 6.48 -9.99 18.09
C LYS A 132 7.93 -10.33 17.82
#